data_AF-D5UA60-F1
#
_entry.id   AF-D5UA60-F1
#
_cell.length_a   1.000
_cell.length_b   1.000
_cell.length_c   1.000
_cell.angle_alpha   90.00
_cell.angle_beta   90.00
_cell.angle_gamma   90.00
#
_symmetry.space_group_name_H-M   'P 1'
#
loop_
_entity.id
_entity.type
_entity.pdbx_description
1 polymer ?
#
loop_
_entity_poly.entity_id
_entity_poly.type
_entity_poly.pdbx_seq_one_letter_code
_entity_poly.pdbx_strand_id
1 'polypeptide(L)'
;MNNILSLDEINDITDKNYNKKFDNLTSFIDDSLISNVLTKDKKSYVSSKVIRYILGEYIEIKEPYRLRNPDLICFSLDIESLSEAFENVYNIWEEDNKTKGILYPYCIFANNIQLDRLYQRAKDIASSRFKLACFILEAIALSGSKRGLGLVYEASRKFKQASVRNTCSSILDYITKKLGISKEAFADKIIPDFDFDKNGIRIIESEDKRFRVTLNYDFTISIFDEIKNKEYKTLPKDFPEVPKKELSKLKSEINKVLKLQTERLQLVFMDARKWTLDEWKEIFFENPIMKVFAVKLIWGIYDNNNKLLNTFRYMEDGSFNNAYDEEISIEGDVFITLISPIELEKSLIEKWKNQLADYDIIQPFKQLSLENKDDLIEKIPKTITVGAMKSLASKFSMEKNDGDGGFIYNYFIHDTYKDAYIIIEPSNVYYGSSNNDETDIKIKFENADERFEYGAYLMLSENIK
;
A
#
# COMPACT_ATOMS: atom_id res chain seq x y z
N MET A 1 -10.50 -2.49 -24.49
CA MET A 1 -9.44 -2.93 -25.42
C MET A 1 -8.71 -1.69 -25.91
N ASN A 2 -7.45 -1.51 -25.51
CA ASN A 2 -6.63 -0.41 -26.03
C ASN A 2 -6.25 -0.76 -27.48
N ASN A 3 -6.55 0.14 -28.42
CA ASN A 3 -6.14 0.00 -29.81
C ASN A 3 -4.61 0.09 -29.86
N ILE A 4 -3.92 -1.02 -30.16
CA ILE A 4 -2.46 -1.03 -30.30
C ILE A 4 -2.14 -0.40 -31.65
N LEU A 5 -1.34 0.66 -31.65
CA LEU A 5 -0.94 1.37 -32.86
C LEU A 5 0.18 0.62 -33.60
N SER A 6 0.10 0.62 -34.92
CA SER A 6 1.20 0.29 -35.81
C SER A 6 2.29 1.36 -35.79
N LEU A 7 3.49 1.02 -36.28
CA LEU A 7 4.60 1.99 -36.39
C LEU A 7 4.23 3.20 -37.25
N ASP A 8 3.50 3.00 -38.35
CA ASP A 8 3.05 4.09 -39.23
C ASP A 8 2.07 5.03 -38.53
N GLU A 9 1.14 4.48 -37.74
CA GLU A 9 0.21 5.30 -36.93
C GLU A 9 0.93 6.07 -35.83
N ILE A 10 1.92 5.46 -35.17
CA ILE A 10 2.77 6.14 -34.18
C ILE A 10 3.50 7.33 -34.82
N ASN A 11 4.09 7.11 -36.00
CA ASN A 11 4.80 8.16 -36.75
C ASN A 11 3.85 9.27 -37.20
N ASP A 12 2.67 8.93 -37.73
CA ASP A 12 1.67 9.90 -38.18
C ASP A 12 1.15 10.78 -37.02
N ILE A 13 0.84 10.17 -35.87
CA ILE A 13 0.43 10.92 -34.66
C ILE A 13 1.57 11.83 -34.21
N THR A 14 2.80 11.31 -34.16
CA THR A 14 3.98 12.08 -33.76
C THR A 14 4.17 13.28 -34.68
N ASP A 15 4.18 13.07 -36.00
CA ASP A 15 4.43 14.11 -36.99
C ASP A 15 3.36 15.20 -37.01
N LYS A 16 2.09 14.82 -36.88
CA LYS A 16 0.97 15.78 -36.82
C LYS A 16 0.99 16.68 -35.59
N ASN A 17 1.52 16.17 -34.47
CA ASN A 17 1.50 16.87 -33.19
C ASN A 17 2.89 17.39 -32.76
N TYR A 18 3.94 17.15 -33.55
CA TYR A 18 5.30 17.54 -33.17
C TYR A 18 5.48 19.05 -33.17
N ASN A 19 6.01 19.59 -32.07
CA ASN A 19 6.44 20.98 -31.99
C ASN A 19 7.97 21.06 -31.95
N LYS A 20 8.57 21.90 -32.80
CA LYS A 20 10.04 22.11 -32.84
C LYS A 20 10.64 22.54 -31.50
N LYS A 21 9.85 23.14 -30.59
CA LYS A 21 10.32 23.47 -29.24
C LYS A 21 10.68 22.22 -28.42
N PHE A 22 10.15 21.04 -28.75
CA PHE A 22 10.48 19.79 -28.06
C PHE A 22 11.95 19.43 -28.22
N ASP A 23 12.56 19.76 -29.37
CA ASP A 23 14.00 19.58 -29.59
C ASP A 23 14.82 20.38 -28.58
N ASN A 24 14.41 21.62 -28.31
CA ASN A 24 15.06 22.49 -27.32
C ASN A 24 14.78 22.03 -25.88
N LEU A 25 13.54 21.65 -25.58
CA LEU A 25 13.16 21.19 -24.23
C LEU A 25 13.84 19.88 -23.83
N THR A 26 14.21 19.06 -24.82
CA THR A 26 14.84 17.75 -24.62
C THR A 26 16.30 17.72 -25.09
N SER A 27 16.91 18.88 -25.38
CA SER A 27 18.25 18.95 -26.00
C SER A 27 19.38 18.38 -25.12
N PHE A 28 19.13 18.24 -23.82
CA PHE A 28 20.05 17.63 -22.86
C PHE A 28 20.09 16.09 -22.94
N ILE A 29 19.20 15.49 -23.74
CA ILE A 29 19.09 14.04 -23.94
C ILE A 29 19.76 13.70 -25.28
N ASP A 30 20.75 12.82 -25.24
CA ASP A 30 21.38 12.25 -26.45
C ASP A 30 20.44 11.22 -27.10
N ASP A 31 20.33 11.25 -28.43
CA ASP A 31 19.43 10.34 -29.17
C ASP A 31 19.78 8.86 -28.94
N SER A 32 21.04 8.52 -28.68
CA SER A 32 21.49 7.15 -28.41
C SER A 32 20.87 6.52 -27.16
N LEU A 33 20.38 7.34 -26.23
CA LEU A 33 19.75 6.88 -24.98
C LEU A 33 18.27 6.56 -25.15
N ILE A 34 17.66 7.01 -26.24
CA ILE A 34 16.22 6.90 -26.53
C ILE A 34 15.92 6.26 -27.90
N SER A 35 16.95 5.83 -28.65
CA SER A 35 16.79 5.23 -29.98
C SER A 35 16.47 3.73 -29.96
N ASN A 36 16.64 3.07 -28.82
CA ASN A 36 16.50 1.60 -28.69
C ASN A 36 15.11 1.16 -28.22
N VAL A 37 14.09 1.99 -28.39
CA VAL A 37 12.72 1.67 -27.97
C VAL A 37 12.01 0.88 -29.06
N LEU A 38 11.50 -0.30 -28.69
CA LEU A 38 10.83 -1.22 -29.61
C LEU A 38 9.32 -0.98 -29.63
N THR A 39 8.73 -1.28 -30.78
CA THR A 39 7.30 -1.53 -30.93
C THR A 39 6.88 -2.74 -30.10
N LYS A 40 5.60 -2.84 -29.73
CA LYS A 40 5.10 -3.87 -28.82
C LYS A 40 5.31 -5.31 -29.28
N ASP A 41 5.36 -5.54 -30.60
CA ASP A 41 5.64 -6.86 -31.18
C ASP A 41 7.15 -7.16 -31.28
N LYS A 42 8.00 -6.25 -30.76
CA LYS A 42 9.47 -6.32 -30.75
C LYS A 42 10.11 -6.42 -32.15
N LYS A 43 9.41 -6.06 -33.23
CA LYS A 43 9.93 -6.19 -34.61
C LYS A 43 10.60 -4.94 -35.17
N SER A 44 10.32 -3.77 -34.61
CA SER A 44 10.82 -2.50 -35.14
C SER A 44 11.10 -1.50 -34.04
N TYR A 45 12.10 -0.65 -34.26
CA TYR A 45 12.41 0.48 -33.39
C TYR A 45 11.59 1.71 -33.76
N VAL A 46 11.18 2.49 -32.77
CA VAL A 46 10.65 3.84 -33.00
C VAL A 46 11.78 4.86 -33.09
N SER A 47 11.54 5.96 -33.82
CA SER A 47 12.54 7.03 -33.91
C SER A 47 12.65 7.80 -32.59
N SER A 48 13.84 8.35 -32.29
CA SER A 48 14.05 9.22 -31.12
C SER A 48 13.09 10.42 -31.09
N LYS A 49 12.61 10.87 -32.26
CA LYS A 49 11.58 11.90 -32.39
C LYS A 49 10.28 11.53 -31.65
N VAL A 50 9.88 10.26 -31.67
CA VAL A 50 8.70 9.77 -30.93
C VAL A 50 8.90 9.95 -29.42
N ILE A 51 10.08 9.60 -28.91
CA ILE A 51 10.38 9.74 -27.49
C ILE A 51 10.50 11.22 -27.09
N ARG A 52 11.09 12.08 -27.94
CA ARG A 52 11.13 13.54 -27.73
C ARG A 52 9.74 14.17 -27.74
N TYR A 53 8.82 13.69 -28.58
CA TYR A 53 7.42 14.11 -28.56
C TYR A 53 6.77 13.80 -27.22
N ILE A 54 6.88 12.55 -26.75
CA ILE A 54 6.32 12.13 -25.46
C ILE A 54 6.86 13.00 -24.32
N LEU A 55 8.20 13.11 -24.21
CA LEU A 55 8.83 13.90 -23.15
C LEU A 55 8.47 15.39 -23.25
N GLY A 56 8.51 15.96 -24.45
CA GLY A 56 8.20 17.36 -24.71
C GLY A 56 6.78 17.74 -24.29
N GLU A 57 5.80 16.91 -24.65
CA GLU A 57 4.39 17.10 -24.26
C GLU A 57 4.23 17.11 -22.73
N TYR A 58 4.84 16.16 -22.02
CA TYR A 58 4.78 16.11 -20.55
C TYR A 58 5.59 17.22 -19.86
N ILE A 59 6.67 17.73 -20.47
CA ILE A 59 7.43 18.84 -19.91
C ILE A 59 6.59 20.12 -19.85
N GLU A 60 5.65 20.28 -20.78
CA GLU A 60 4.85 21.50 -20.89
C GLU A 60 3.57 21.53 -20.06
N ILE A 61 3.15 20.41 -19.48
CA ILE A 61 1.93 20.40 -18.67
C ILE A 61 2.13 21.25 -17.42
N LYS A 62 1.13 22.09 -17.14
CA LYS A 62 1.13 22.97 -15.95
C LYS A 62 0.64 22.26 -14.69
N GLU A 63 -0.22 21.27 -14.88
CA GLU A 63 -0.82 20.47 -13.83
C GLU A 63 -0.59 18.98 -14.13
N PRO A 64 -0.52 18.11 -13.11
CA PRO A 64 -0.30 16.69 -13.32
C PRO A 64 -1.55 16.01 -13.90
N TYR A 65 -1.48 15.59 -15.16
CA TYR A 65 -2.49 14.73 -15.79
C TYR A 65 -1.88 13.86 -16.89
N ARG A 66 -2.58 12.79 -17.24
CA ARG A 66 -2.19 11.85 -18.29
C ARG A 66 -2.58 12.37 -19.67
N LEU A 67 -1.67 12.28 -20.64
CA LEU A 67 -1.85 12.80 -21.99
C LEU A 67 -2.25 11.66 -22.94
N ARG A 68 -3.40 11.80 -23.60
CA ARG A 68 -3.99 10.74 -24.44
C ARG A 68 -3.05 10.21 -25.52
N ASN A 69 -2.46 11.09 -26.33
CA ASN A 69 -1.62 10.66 -27.46
C ASN A 69 -0.29 10.05 -27.00
N PRO A 70 0.49 10.71 -26.11
CA PRO A 70 1.66 10.08 -25.49
C PRO A 70 1.36 8.72 -24.86
N ASP A 71 0.28 8.60 -24.10
CA ASP A 71 -0.11 7.34 -23.47
C ASP A 71 -0.42 6.25 -24.49
N LEU A 72 -1.21 6.56 -25.52
CA LEU A 72 -1.59 5.61 -26.55
C LEU A 72 -0.36 5.09 -27.32
N ILE A 73 0.60 5.98 -27.62
CA ILE A 73 1.88 5.60 -28.22
C ILE A 73 2.62 4.66 -27.26
N CYS A 74 2.87 5.07 -26.01
CA CYS A 74 3.62 4.26 -25.05
C CYS A 74 2.99 2.87 -24.80
N PHE A 75 1.66 2.76 -24.76
CA PHE A 75 0.96 1.46 -24.64
C PHE A 75 1.11 0.54 -25.86
N SER A 76 1.56 1.11 -26.98
CA SER A 76 1.86 0.42 -28.25
C SER A 76 3.36 0.14 -28.42
N LEU A 77 4.17 0.46 -27.41
CA LEU A 77 5.60 0.14 -27.35
C LEU A 77 5.84 -1.07 -26.45
N ASP A 78 7.01 -1.68 -26.61
CA ASP A 78 7.51 -2.68 -25.67
C ASP A 78 7.88 -2.00 -24.35
N ILE A 79 7.31 -2.50 -23.25
CA ILE A 79 7.43 -1.87 -21.94
C ILE A 79 8.85 -1.94 -21.37
N GLU A 80 9.61 -3.00 -21.68
CA GLU A 80 10.97 -3.18 -21.17
C GLU A 80 11.91 -2.14 -21.77
N SER A 81 11.95 -2.04 -23.11
CA SER A 81 12.77 -1.05 -23.81
C SER A 81 12.34 0.40 -23.54
N LEU A 82 11.03 0.65 -23.38
CA LEU A 82 10.52 1.97 -23.00
C LEU A 82 10.95 2.36 -21.57
N SER A 83 10.82 1.43 -20.62
CA SER A 83 11.22 1.63 -19.21
C SER A 83 12.72 1.89 -19.10
N GLU A 84 13.54 1.21 -19.90
CA GLU A 84 14.99 1.45 -19.97
C GLU A 84 15.33 2.82 -20.56
N ALA A 85 14.68 3.23 -21.65
CA ALA A 85 14.89 4.55 -22.23
C ALA A 85 14.54 5.68 -21.24
N PHE A 86 13.42 5.56 -20.51
CA PHE A 86 13.07 6.54 -19.49
C PHE A 86 13.98 6.49 -18.26
N GLU A 87 14.53 5.32 -17.90
CA GLU A 87 15.56 5.23 -16.88
C GLU A 87 16.83 6.00 -17.28
N ASN A 88 17.28 5.88 -18.53
CA ASN A 88 18.43 6.64 -19.02
C ASN A 88 18.18 8.16 -18.95
N VAL A 89 16.99 8.60 -19.34
CA VAL A 89 16.59 10.02 -19.24
C VAL A 89 16.55 10.49 -17.78
N TYR A 90 16.00 9.68 -16.87
CA TYR A 90 15.98 9.96 -15.44
C TYR A 90 17.40 10.13 -14.88
N ASN A 91 18.32 9.25 -15.24
CA ASN A 91 19.70 9.29 -14.75
C ASN A 91 20.42 10.59 -15.14
N ILE A 92 20.22 11.09 -16.37
CA ILE A 92 20.75 12.40 -16.77
C ILE A 92 20.08 13.52 -15.98
N TRP A 93 18.75 13.49 -15.88
CA TRP A 93 18.01 14.51 -15.15
C TRP A 93 18.42 14.56 -13.67
N GLU A 94 18.77 13.44 -13.05
CA GLU A 94 19.18 13.39 -11.65
C GLU A 94 20.43 14.24 -11.37
N GLU A 95 21.29 14.44 -12.37
CA GLU A 95 22.50 15.26 -12.26
C GLU A 95 22.16 16.76 -12.11
N ASP A 96 21.20 17.29 -12.88
CA ASP A 96 20.90 18.73 -12.92
C ASP A 96 19.59 19.14 -12.22
N ASN A 97 18.64 18.22 -12.14
CA ASN A 97 17.28 18.36 -11.60
C ASN A 97 16.47 19.54 -12.14
N LYS A 98 16.75 20.03 -13.36
CA LYS A 98 16.15 21.26 -13.91
C LYS A 98 14.79 21.01 -14.56
N THR A 99 14.68 19.94 -15.35
CA THR A 99 13.51 19.66 -16.19
C THR A 99 12.59 18.62 -15.55
N LYS A 100 12.01 18.96 -14.39
CA LYS A 100 11.24 18.01 -13.57
C LYS A 100 10.07 17.32 -14.30
N GLY A 101 9.51 17.92 -15.36
CA GLY A 101 8.39 17.34 -16.12
C GLY A 101 8.66 15.97 -16.74
N ILE A 102 9.94 15.58 -16.91
CA ILE A 102 10.32 14.22 -17.34
C ILE A 102 9.89 13.14 -16.34
N LEU A 103 9.68 13.49 -15.07
CA LEU A 103 9.27 12.53 -14.05
C LEU A 103 7.85 11.99 -14.28
N TYR A 104 6.99 12.73 -14.98
CA TYR A 104 5.64 12.27 -15.30
C TYR A 104 5.66 11.00 -16.18
N PRO A 105 6.21 11.02 -17.41
CA PRO A 105 6.28 9.82 -18.23
C PRO A 105 7.16 8.75 -17.58
N TYR A 106 8.24 9.14 -16.88
CA TYR A 106 9.04 8.18 -16.10
C TYR A 106 8.16 7.37 -15.13
N CYS A 107 7.35 8.03 -14.30
CA CYS A 107 6.51 7.36 -13.31
C CYS A 107 5.32 6.62 -13.94
N ILE A 108 4.73 7.16 -15.02
CA ILE A 108 3.58 6.53 -15.70
C ILE A 108 3.93 5.15 -16.24
N PHE A 109 5.16 4.98 -16.74
CA PHE A 109 5.64 3.73 -17.34
C PHE A 109 6.72 3.05 -16.50
N ALA A 110 6.85 3.45 -15.23
CA ALA A 110 7.80 2.85 -14.29
C ALA A 110 7.31 1.47 -13.81
N ASN A 111 8.25 0.53 -13.67
CA ASN A 111 8.02 -0.67 -12.87
C ASN A 111 8.08 -0.36 -11.37
N ASN A 112 7.69 -1.34 -10.54
CA ASN A 112 7.66 -1.19 -9.09
C ASN A 112 9.04 -0.82 -8.49
N ILE A 113 10.14 -1.34 -9.06
CA ILE A 113 11.50 -1.06 -8.59
C ILE A 113 11.89 0.41 -8.86
N GLN A 114 11.48 0.97 -9.99
CA GLN A 114 11.68 2.38 -10.32
C GLN A 114 10.91 3.30 -9.37
N LEU A 115 9.63 3.00 -9.13
CA LEU A 115 8.80 3.77 -8.18
C LEU A 115 9.38 3.74 -6.77
N ASP A 116 9.88 2.60 -6.32
CA ASP A 116 10.49 2.44 -4.99
C ASP A 116 11.77 3.25 -4.83
N ARG A 117 12.64 3.23 -5.85
CA ARG A 117 13.87 4.04 -5.86
C ARG A 117 13.54 5.52 -5.83
N LEU A 118 12.56 5.94 -6.62
CA LEU A 118 12.15 7.33 -6.67
C LEU A 118 11.50 7.79 -5.35
N TYR A 119 10.72 6.93 -4.69
CA TYR A 119 10.20 7.21 -3.35
C TYR A 119 11.32 7.32 -2.30
N GLN A 120 12.32 6.44 -2.35
CA GLN A 120 13.48 6.54 -1.48
C GLN A 120 14.25 7.84 -1.73
N ARG A 121 14.43 8.23 -3.00
CA ARG A 121 15.02 9.52 -3.37
C ARG A 121 14.24 10.69 -2.78
N ALA A 122 12.91 10.66 -2.84
CA ALA A 122 12.07 11.68 -2.21
C ALA A 122 12.32 11.77 -0.69
N LYS A 123 12.46 10.63 0.02
CA LYS A 123 12.81 10.58 1.44
C LYS A 123 14.17 11.24 1.72
N ASP A 124 15.17 10.93 0.90
CA ASP A 124 16.54 11.40 1.10
C ASP A 124 16.68 12.91 0.92
N ILE A 125 15.94 13.50 -0.04
CA ILE A 125 16.04 14.93 -0.34
C ILE A 125 15.03 15.79 0.43
N ALA A 126 13.99 15.22 1.05
CA ALA A 126 12.88 16.01 1.57
C ALA A 126 13.28 17.02 2.66
N SER A 127 14.39 16.77 3.39
CA SER A 127 14.90 17.70 4.40
C SER A 127 15.43 19.01 3.80
N SER A 128 16.01 18.98 2.60
CA SER A 128 16.63 20.13 1.94
C SER A 128 15.86 20.62 0.72
N ARG A 129 15.11 19.74 0.05
CA ARG A 129 14.40 19.98 -1.22
C ARG A 129 12.96 19.46 -1.17
N PHE A 130 12.21 19.80 -0.10
CA PHE A 130 10.84 19.31 0.09
C PHE A 130 9.91 19.55 -1.12
N LYS A 131 10.05 20.68 -1.84
CA LYS A 131 9.24 20.96 -3.04
C LYS A 131 9.47 19.95 -4.16
N LEU A 132 10.71 19.49 -4.33
CA LEU A 132 11.03 18.45 -5.31
C LEU A 132 10.52 17.09 -4.83
N ALA A 133 10.61 16.79 -3.53
CA ALA A 133 10.01 15.58 -2.96
C ALA A 133 8.49 15.54 -3.17
N CYS A 134 7.77 16.65 -2.93
CA CYS A 134 6.34 16.78 -3.23
C CYS A 134 6.04 16.48 -4.71
N PHE A 135 6.79 17.10 -5.62
CA PHE A 135 6.62 16.89 -7.06
C PHE A 135 6.89 15.43 -7.48
N ILE A 136 7.89 14.78 -6.87
CA ILE A 136 8.14 13.36 -7.09
C ILE A 136 6.92 12.53 -6.68
N LEU A 137 6.28 12.82 -5.54
CA LEU A 137 5.09 12.06 -5.11
C LEU A 137 3.84 12.35 -5.95
N GLU A 138 3.71 13.56 -6.51
CA GLU A 138 2.72 13.87 -7.54
C GLU A 138 2.93 13.02 -8.80
N ALA A 139 4.18 12.90 -9.27
CA ALA A 139 4.52 12.08 -10.42
C ALA A 139 4.28 10.58 -10.15
N ILE A 140 4.66 10.07 -8.97
CA ILE A 140 4.40 8.68 -8.55
C ILE A 140 2.89 8.39 -8.52
N ALA A 141 2.06 9.32 -8.02
CA ALA A 141 0.61 9.18 -8.03
C ALA A 141 0.05 9.04 -9.46
N LEU A 142 0.63 9.76 -10.41
CA LEU A 142 0.21 9.74 -11.82
C LEU A 142 0.46 8.39 -12.51
N SER A 143 1.30 7.52 -11.94
CA SER A 143 1.43 6.14 -12.40
C SER A 143 0.09 5.40 -12.41
N GLY A 144 -0.81 5.74 -11.47
CA GLY A 144 -2.08 5.04 -11.29
C GLY A 144 -1.94 3.57 -10.89
N SER A 145 -0.71 3.10 -10.67
CA SER A 145 -0.43 1.72 -10.25
C SER A 145 -0.76 1.54 -8.77
N LYS A 146 -1.19 0.33 -8.38
CA LYS A 146 -1.40 -0.03 -6.96
C LYS A 146 -0.16 0.31 -6.12
N ARG A 147 1.04 0.02 -6.65
CA ARG A 147 2.30 0.32 -5.97
C ARG A 147 2.51 1.81 -5.76
N GLY A 148 2.40 2.61 -6.81
CA GLY A 148 2.61 4.07 -6.73
C GLY A 148 1.60 4.75 -5.80
N LEU A 149 0.32 4.39 -5.92
CA LEU A 149 -0.72 4.90 -5.03
C LEU A 149 -0.51 4.45 -3.57
N GLY A 150 -0.04 3.21 -3.36
CA GLY A 150 0.33 2.70 -2.04
C GLY A 150 1.50 3.46 -1.41
N LEU A 151 2.50 3.86 -2.21
CA LEU A 151 3.61 4.71 -1.75
C LEU A 151 3.12 6.10 -1.33
N VAL A 152 2.22 6.71 -2.10
CA VAL A 152 1.61 8.00 -1.78
C VAL A 152 0.74 7.89 -0.52
N TYR A 153 0.02 6.79 -0.36
CA TYR A 153 -0.74 6.50 0.87
C TYR A 153 0.18 6.38 2.09
N GLU A 154 1.25 5.60 2.03
CA GLU A 154 2.25 5.50 3.10
C GLU A 154 2.82 6.89 3.45
N ALA A 155 3.15 7.69 2.43
CA ALA A 155 3.70 9.02 2.60
C ALA A 155 2.73 9.99 3.28
N SER A 156 1.43 9.91 2.98
CA SER A 156 0.42 10.75 3.65
C SER A 156 0.39 10.55 5.17
N ARG A 157 0.72 9.34 5.65
CA ARG A 157 0.67 8.94 7.06
C ARG A 157 2.00 9.13 7.79
N LYS A 158 3.08 8.60 7.20
CA LYS A 158 4.35 8.35 7.93
C LYS A 158 5.51 9.22 7.47
N PHE A 159 5.35 10.04 6.43
CA PHE A 159 6.47 10.82 5.92
C PHE A 159 6.92 11.86 6.94
N LYS A 160 8.24 12.05 7.13
CA LYS A 160 8.76 12.90 8.22
C LYS A 160 8.35 14.37 8.09
N GLN A 161 8.43 14.92 6.88
CA GLN A 161 8.10 16.32 6.59
C GLN A 161 6.59 16.52 6.42
N ALA A 162 6.01 17.41 7.23
CA ALA A 162 4.57 17.72 7.19
C ALA A 162 4.10 18.20 5.81
N SER A 163 4.89 19.04 5.12
CA SER A 163 4.53 19.52 3.77
C SER A 163 4.36 18.38 2.77
N VAL A 164 5.18 17.33 2.87
CA VAL A 164 5.08 16.16 1.99
C VAL A 164 3.87 15.31 2.37
N ARG A 165 3.63 15.07 3.67
CA ARG A 165 2.41 14.40 4.15
C ARG A 165 1.14 15.09 3.63
N ASN A 166 1.06 16.40 3.80
CA ASN A 166 -0.10 17.21 3.38
C ASN A 166 -0.32 17.18 1.86
N THR A 167 0.77 17.17 1.08
CA THR A 167 0.70 17.03 -0.39
C THR A 167 0.09 15.68 -0.76
N CYS A 168 0.60 14.59 -0.18
CA CYS A 168 0.05 13.25 -0.43
C CYS A 168 -1.40 13.11 0.04
N SER A 169 -1.75 13.64 1.21
CA SER A 169 -3.13 13.68 1.68
C SER A 169 -4.04 14.40 0.67
N SER A 170 -3.61 15.54 0.15
CA SER A 170 -4.37 16.31 -0.85
C SER A 170 -4.55 15.56 -2.18
N ILE A 171 -3.52 14.84 -2.63
CA ILE A 171 -3.60 13.97 -3.82
C ILE A 171 -4.66 12.88 -3.60
N LEU A 172 -4.61 12.21 -2.44
CA LEU A 172 -5.58 11.16 -2.11
C LEU A 172 -6.99 11.72 -1.98
N ASP A 173 -7.16 12.87 -1.33
CA ASP A 173 -8.44 13.58 -1.23
C ASP A 173 -9.04 13.90 -2.59
N TYR A 174 -8.21 14.35 -3.54
CA TYR A 174 -8.65 14.61 -4.89
C TYR A 174 -9.14 13.33 -5.59
N ILE A 175 -8.38 12.23 -5.48
CA ILE A 175 -8.71 10.94 -6.09
C ILE A 175 -9.98 10.35 -5.47
N THR A 176 -10.08 10.30 -4.15
CA THR A 176 -11.22 9.71 -3.43
C THR A 176 -12.50 10.49 -3.67
N LYS A 177 -12.42 11.83 -3.70
CA LYS A 177 -13.56 12.69 -4.06
C LYS A 177 -14.04 12.46 -5.49
N LYS A 178 -13.13 12.22 -6.45
CA LYS A 178 -13.49 11.88 -7.83
C LYS A 178 -14.13 10.50 -7.95
N LEU A 179 -13.70 9.55 -7.12
CA LEU A 179 -14.23 8.18 -7.08
C LEU A 179 -15.51 8.04 -6.23
N GLY A 180 -15.82 9.03 -5.38
CA GLY A 180 -16.97 8.97 -4.48
C GLY A 180 -16.83 7.94 -3.35
N ILE A 181 -15.59 7.63 -2.93
CA ILE A 181 -15.29 6.65 -1.88
C ILE A 181 -14.45 7.28 -0.76
N SER A 182 -14.41 6.66 0.41
CA SER A 182 -13.54 7.12 1.51
C SER A 182 -12.06 6.83 1.24
N LYS A 183 -11.16 7.46 2.01
CA LYS A 183 -9.72 7.16 1.98
C LYS A 183 -9.45 5.71 2.35
N GLU A 184 -10.20 5.16 3.30
CA GLU A 184 -10.05 3.81 3.81
C GLU A 184 -10.48 2.79 2.75
N ALA A 185 -11.62 3.02 2.09
CA ALA A 185 -12.08 2.19 0.98
C ALA A 185 -11.12 2.25 -0.22
N PHE A 186 -10.57 3.43 -0.53
CA PHE A 186 -9.53 3.57 -1.55
C PHE A 186 -8.25 2.81 -1.18
N ALA A 187 -7.82 2.92 0.07
CA ALA A 187 -6.64 2.24 0.57
C ALA A 187 -6.79 0.70 0.55
N ASP A 188 -8.01 0.17 0.64
CA ASP A 188 -8.30 -1.26 0.43
C ASP A 188 -8.12 -1.68 -1.05
N LYS A 189 -8.48 -0.81 -2.01
CA LYS A 189 -8.39 -1.10 -3.46
C LYS A 189 -6.97 -1.04 -4.03
N ILE A 190 -6.07 -0.28 -3.39
CA ILE A 190 -4.69 -0.10 -3.85
C ILE A 190 -3.71 -1.11 -3.22
N ILE A 191 -4.19 -2.07 -2.42
CA ILE A 191 -3.33 -3.09 -1.82
C ILE A 191 -2.71 -3.92 -2.97
N PRO A 192 -1.36 -3.99 -3.07
CA PRO A 192 -0.71 -4.74 -4.13
C PRO A 192 -0.97 -6.24 -3.97
N ASP A 193 -1.15 -6.91 -5.10
CA ASP A 193 -1.21 -8.37 -5.26
C ASP A 193 0.12 -8.94 -5.82
N PHE A 194 1.07 -8.05 -6.18
CA PHE A 194 2.37 -8.38 -6.77
C PHE A 194 2.26 -9.23 -8.05
N ASP A 195 1.21 -8.98 -8.84
CA ASP A 195 0.85 -9.72 -10.06
C ASP A 195 0.55 -11.21 -9.83
N PHE A 196 0.27 -11.61 -8.58
CA PHE A 196 -0.30 -12.92 -8.29
C PHE A 196 -1.82 -12.87 -8.42
N ASP A 197 -2.39 -13.93 -8.99
CA ASP A 197 -3.83 -14.14 -8.95
C ASP A 197 -4.31 -14.58 -7.55
N LYS A 198 -5.62 -14.77 -7.40
CA LYS A 198 -6.24 -15.24 -6.14
C LYS A 198 -5.75 -16.59 -5.63
N ASN A 199 -5.17 -17.41 -6.50
CA ASN A 199 -4.60 -18.71 -6.15
C ASN A 199 -3.10 -18.59 -5.83
N GLY A 200 -2.56 -17.37 -5.79
CA GLY A 200 -1.14 -17.14 -5.56
C GLY A 200 -0.29 -17.53 -6.76
N ILE A 201 -0.82 -17.48 -7.99
CA ILE A 201 -0.10 -17.85 -9.21
C ILE A 201 0.26 -16.59 -10.00
N ARG A 202 1.53 -16.47 -10.39
CA ARG A 202 2.06 -15.46 -11.32
C ARG A 202 2.70 -16.16 -12.51
N ILE A 203 2.28 -15.81 -13.73
CA ILE A 203 2.88 -16.33 -14.96
C ILE A 203 3.90 -15.33 -15.50
N ILE A 204 5.11 -15.81 -15.78
CA ILE A 204 6.17 -15.04 -16.43
C ILE A 204 6.48 -15.70 -17.76
N GLU A 205 6.18 -14.99 -18.84
CA GLU A 205 6.29 -15.50 -20.22
C GLU A 205 7.22 -14.61 -21.04
N SER A 206 8.10 -15.24 -21.82
CA SER A 206 8.90 -14.66 -22.90
C SER A 206 8.82 -15.58 -24.12
N GLU A 207 9.35 -15.16 -25.28
CA GLU A 207 9.16 -15.88 -26.56
C GLU A 207 9.41 -17.41 -26.48
N ASP A 208 10.41 -17.84 -25.71
CA ASP A 208 10.84 -19.24 -25.57
C ASP A 208 10.67 -19.82 -24.15
N LYS A 209 10.06 -19.07 -23.22
CA LYS A 209 9.99 -19.47 -21.80
C LYS A 209 8.65 -19.16 -21.19
N ARG A 210 8.19 -20.05 -20.33
CA ARG A 210 6.98 -19.85 -19.54
C ARG A 210 7.17 -20.44 -18.15
N PHE A 211 7.25 -19.57 -17.15
CA PHE A 211 7.40 -19.94 -15.76
C PHE A 211 6.11 -19.66 -14.99
N ARG A 212 5.63 -20.67 -14.28
CA ARG A 212 4.59 -20.54 -13.27
C ARG A 212 5.23 -20.35 -11.92
N VAL A 213 5.04 -19.19 -11.30
CA VAL A 213 5.50 -18.88 -9.96
C VAL A 213 4.32 -19.01 -9.01
N THR A 214 4.46 -19.84 -7.99
CA THR A 214 3.44 -20.05 -6.95
C THR A 214 3.91 -19.43 -5.64
N LEU A 215 3.07 -18.59 -5.03
CA LEU A 215 3.27 -18.04 -3.69
C LEU A 215 2.81 -19.07 -2.64
N ASN A 216 3.72 -19.54 -1.81
CA ASN A 216 3.44 -20.47 -0.73
C ASN A 216 2.87 -19.71 0.49
N TYR A 217 2.26 -20.43 1.44
CA TYR A 217 1.67 -19.86 2.66
C TYR A 217 2.65 -19.09 3.55
N ASP A 218 3.94 -19.43 3.50
CA ASP A 218 5.02 -18.74 4.23
C ASP A 218 5.63 -17.56 3.44
N PHE A 219 4.94 -17.17 2.37
CA PHE A 219 5.33 -16.15 1.38
C PHE A 219 6.67 -16.42 0.69
N THR A 220 7.13 -17.67 0.67
CA THR A 220 8.17 -18.11 -0.27
C THR A 220 7.56 -18.41 -1.63
N ILE A 221 8.40 -18.57 -2.64
CA ILE A 221 7.96 -18.88 -4.00
C ILE A 221 8.47 -20.24 -4.47
N SER A 222 7.63 -20.95 -5.21
CA SER A 222 7.97 -22.15 -5.96
C SER A 222 7.88 -21.84 -7.45
N ILE A 223 8.81 -22.35 -8.26
CA ILE A 223 8.89 -22.01 -9.69
C ILE A 223 8.81 -23.28 -10.53
N PHE A 224 7.91 -23.30 -11.51
CA PHE A 224 7.76 -24.38 -12.46
C PHE A 224 7.95 -23.87 -13.90
N ASP A 225 8.93 -24.41 -14.60
CA ASP A 225 9.17 -24.16 -16.03
C ASP A 225 8.25 -25.08 -16.83
N GLU A 226 7.22 -24.50 -17.45
CA GLU A 226 6.20 -25.23 -18.19
C GLU A 226 6.74 -25.83 -19.50
N ILE A 227 7.74 -25.20 -20.10
CA ILE A 227 8.33 -25.64 -21.37
C ILE A 227 9.27 -26.84 -21.12
N LYS A 228 10.09 -26.78 -20.07
CA LYS A 228 11.01 -27.87 -19.71
C LYS A 228 10.38 -28.91 -18.79
N ASN A 229 9.12 -28.70 -18.37
CA ASN A 229 8.42 -29.53 -17.40
C ASN A 229 9.25 -29.79 -16.14
N LYS A 230 9.81 -28.72 -15.55
CA LYS A 230 10.79 -28.81 -14.46
C LYS A 230 10.51 -27.82 -13.35
N GLU A 231 10.57 -28.31 -12.12
CA GLU A 231 10.46 -27.50 -10.91
C GLU A 231 11.81 -26.99 -10.41
N TYR A 232 11.82 -25.78 -9.86
CA TYR A 232 12.97 -25.13 -9.27
C TYR A 232 12.62 -24.56 -7.89
N LYS A 233 13.50 -24.83 -6.92
CA LYS A 233 13.45 -24.24 -5.57
C LYS A 233 14.11 -22.86 -5.49
N THR A 234 14.82 -22.47 -6.54
CA THR A 234 15.51 -21.17 -6.65
C THR A 234 15.33 -20.64 -8.08
N LEU A 235 15.52 -19.33 -8.26
CA LEU A 235 15.41 -18.70 -9.58
C LEU A 235 16.40 -19.35 -10.57
N PRO A 236 15.92 -19.93 -11.70
CA PRO A 236 16.77 -20.51 -12.74
C PRO A 236 17.80 -19.50 -13.28
N LYS A 237 18.92 -19.99 -13.82
CA LYS A 237 19.95 -19.13 -14.41
C LYS A 237 19.45 -18.34 -15.62
N ASP A 238 18.55 -18.94 -16.40
CA ASP A 238 17.95 -18.38 -17.60
C ASP A 238 16.62 -17.66 -17.34
N PHE A 239 16.27 -17.40 -16.08
CA PHE A 239 15.07 -16.67 -15.70
C PHE A 239 15.17 -15.19 -16.11
N PRO A 240 14.08 -14.55 -16.58
CA PRO A 240 14.08 -13.15 -17.00
C PRO A 240 14.56 -12.19 -15.90
N GLU A 241 15.48 -11.28 -16.23
CA GLU A 241 16.20 -10.46 -15.24
C GLU A 241 15.30 -9.46 -14.48
N VAL A 242 14.30 -8.86 -15.12
CA VAL A 242 13.39 -7.91 -14.44
C VAL A 242 12.52 -8.62 -13.40
N PRO A 243 11.72 -9.66 -13.76
CA PRO A 243 10.98 -10.45 -12.77
C PRO A 243 11.88 -11.09 -11.69
N LYS A 244 13.10 -11.51 -12.04
CA LYS A 244 14.09 -12.04 -11.08
C LYS A 244 14.39 -11.03 -9.97
N LYS A 245 14.62 -9.76 -10.33
CA LYS A 245 14.88 -8.69 -9.35
C LYS A 245 13.66 -8.41 -8.48
N GLU A 246 12.46 -8.41 -9.04
CA GLU A 246 11.22 -8.23 -8.29
C GLU A 246 11.00 -9.37 -7.27
N LEU A 247 11.08 -10.62 -7.74
CA LEU A 247 10.90 -11.80 -6.92
C LEU A 247 11.95 -11.92 -5.81
N SER A 248 13.17 -11.42 -6.04
CA SER A 248 14.23 -11.40 -5.01
C SER A 248 13.90 -10.52 -3.81
N LYS A 249 13.03 -9.51 -3.97
CA LYS A 249 12.60 -8.59 -2.90
C LYS A 249 11.19 -8.87 -2.40
N LEU A 250 10.44 -9.75 -3.07
CA LEU A 250 9.02 -10.00 -2.85
C LEU A 250 8.68 -10.24 -1.38
N LYS A 251 9.37 -11.16 -0.71
CA LYS A 251 9.08 -11.50 0.70
C LYS A 251 9.21 -10.30 1.64
N SER A 252 10.22 -9.45 1.41
CA SER A 252 10.41 -8.22 2.20
C SER A 252 9.29 -7.22 1.94
N GLU A 253 8.89 -7.03 0.69
CA GLU A 253 7.79 -6.13 0.33
C GLU A 253 6.44 -6.63 0.85
N ILE A 254 6.14 -7.94 0.74
CA ILE A 254 4.95 -8.55 1.34
C ILE A 254 4.93 -8.28 2.84
N ASN A 255 6.05 -8.50 3.56
CA ASN A 255 6.10 -8.24 5.00
C ASN A 255 5.81 -6.78 5.37
N LYS A 256 6.25 -5.82 4.54
CA LYS A 256 5.90 -4.40 4.74
C LYS A 256 4.40 -4.16 4.55
N VAL A 257 3.80 -4.77 3.52
CA VAL A 257 2.35 -4.70 3.28
C VAL A 257 1.59 -5.32 4.44
N LEU A 258 1.94 -6.54 4.87
CA LEU A 258 1.29 -7.21 6.01
C LEU A 258 1.37 -6.38 7.29
N LYS A 259 2.52 -5.76 7.57
CA LYS A 259 2.65 -4.86 8.72
C LYS A 259 1.69 -3.66 8.62
N LEU A 260 1.65 -2.99 7.47
CA LEU A 260 0.75 -1.87 7.24
C LEU A 260 -0.72 -2.28 7.37
N GLN A 261 -1.09 -3.42 6.78
CA GLN A 261 -2.48 -3.91 6.84
C GLN A 261 -2.87 -4.39 8.24
N THR A 262 -1.93 -4.93 9.01
CA THR A 262 -2.15 -5.24 10.43
C THR A 262 -2.52 -3.99 11.22
N GLU A 263 -1.74 -2.90 11.06
CA GLU A 263 -2.02 -1.61 11.72
C GLU A 263 -3.39 -1.05 11.30
N ARG A 264 -3.75 -1.16 10.01
CA ARG A 264 -5.06 -0.71 9.50
C ARG A 264 -6.22 -1.57 10.04
N LEU A 265 -6.04 -2.88 10.15
CA LEU A 265 -7.06 -3.78 10.70
C LEU A 265 -7.24 -3.59 12.21
N GLN A 266 -6.22 -3.16 12.93
CA GLN A 266 -6.37 -2.74 14.32
C GLN A 266 -7.24 -1.48 14.46
N LEU A 267 -7.17 -0.54 13.52
CA LEU A 267 -8.13 0.58 13.45
C LEU A 267 -9.55 0.05 13.19
N VAL A 268 -9.71 -0.83 12.20
CA VAL A 268 -11.02 -1.44 11.89
C VAL A 268 -11.63 -2.17 13.08
N PHE A 269 -10.79 -2.86 13.85
CA PHE A 269 -11.21 -3.54 15.07
C PHE A 269 -11.85 -2.57 16.07
N MET A 270 -11.29 -1.36 16.23
CA MET A 270 -11.80 -0.30 17.10
C MET A 270 -13.00 0.44 16.50
N ASP A 271 -12.93 0.81 15.22
CA ASP A 271 -13.90 1.67 14.54
C ASP A 271 -15.11 0.91 13.95
N ALA A 272 -15.10 -0.43 14.00
CA ALA A 272 -16.19 -1.25 13.47
C ALA A 272 -16.60 -0.95 12.03
N ARG A 273 -15.67 -0.40 11.21
CA ARG A 273 -15.85 -0.17 9.79
C ARG A 273 -16.19 -1.49 9.13
N LYS A 274 -17.25 -1.46 8.33
CA LYS A 274 -17.78 -2.65 7.68
C LYS A 274 -17.57 -2.61 6.18
N TRP A 275 -17.54 -3.79 5.61
CA TRP A 275 -17.59 -4.04 4.19
C TRP A 275 -18.88 -4.77 3.87
N THR A 276 -19.42 -4.60 2.68
CA THR A 276 -20.35 -5.58 2.12
C THR A 276 -19.65 -6.94 1.95
N LEU A 277 -20.40 -8.02 1.83
CA LEU A 277 -19.82 -9.35 1.57
C LEU A 277 -18.93 -9.36 0.31
N ASP A 278 -19.35 -8.66 -0.75
CA ASP A 278 -18.63 -8.61 -2.02
C ASP A 278 -17.33 -7.82 -1.90
N GLU A 279 -17.35 -6.66 -1.23
CA GLU A 279 -16.13 -5.90 -0.93
C GLU A 279 -15.16 -6.71 -0.07
N TRP A 280 -15.68 -7.41 0.94
CA TRP A 280 -14.85 -8.28 1.78
C TRP A 280 -14.20 -9.39 0.96
N LYS A 281 -14.93 -10.04 0.03
CA LYS A 281 -14.36 -11.04 -0.88
C LYS A 281 -13.33 -10.44 -1.84
N GLU A 282 -13.60 -9.28 -2.43
CA GLU A 282 -12.64 -8.59 -3.31
C GLU A 282 -11.32 -8.29 -2.57
N ILE A 283 -11.42 -7.82 -1.32
CA ILE A 283 -10.25 -7.41 -0.53
C ILE A 283 -9.51 -8.60 0.03
N PHE A 284 -10.21 -9.55 0.66
CA PHE A 284 -9.61 -10.60 1.47
C PHE A 284 -9.51 -11.95 0.76
N PHE A 285 -10.38 -12.24 -0.22
CA PHE A 285 -10.33 -13.51 -0.95
C PHE A 285 -9.56 -13.40 -2.26
N GLU A 286 -9.86 -12.39 -3.08
CA GLU A 286 -9.26 -12.24 -4.42
C GLU A 286 -7.81 -11.74 -4.36
N ASN A 287 -7.39 -11.11 -3.26
CA ASN A 287 -5.99 -10.73 -3.04
C ASN A 287 -5.25 -11.79 -2.19
N PRO A 288 -4.25 -12.50 -2.75
CA PRO A 288 -3.56 -13.59 -2.06
C PRO A 288 -2.77 -13.13 -0.82
N ILE A 289 -2.36 -11.86 -0.78
CA ILE A 289 -1.67 -11.28 0.38
C ILE A 289 -2.65 -11.02 1.52
N MET A 290 -3.87 -10.59 1.21
CA MET A 290 -4.89 -10.28 2.22
C MET A 290 -5.63 -11.52 2.74
N LYS A 291 -5.63 -12.62 1.97
CA LYS A 291 -6.21 -13.92 2.37
C LYS A 291 -5.71 -14.43 3.71
N VAL A 292 -4.47 -14.11 4.06
CA VAL A 292 -3.91 -14.44 5.38
C VAL A 292 -4.71 -13.82 6.53
N PHE A 293 -5.25 -12.61 6.37
CA PHE A 293 -6.09 -11.96 7.38
C PHE A 293 -7.49 -12.56 7.44
N ALA A 294 -8.04 -12.95 6.29
CA ALA A 294 -9.30 -13.67 6.21
C ALA A 294 -9.27 -14.93 7.09
N VAL A 295 -8.19 -15.71 6.95
CA VAL A 295 -7.99 -17.00 7.64
C VAL A 295 -7.65 -16.83 9.12
N LYS A 296 -6.81 -15.84 9.45
CA LYS A 296 -6.24 -15.69 10.81
C LYS A 296 -7.08 -14.86 11.78
N LEU A 297 -8.11 -14.17 11.28
CA LEU A 297 -8.99 -13.33 12.08
C LEU A 297 -10.41 -13.89 12.11
N ILE A 298 -11.13 -13.53 13.16
CA ILE A 298 -12.55 -13.87 13.31
C ILE A 298 -13.39 -12.68 12.86
N TRP A 299 -14.46 -12.96 12.13
CA TRP A 299 -15.29 -11.96 11.49
C TRP A 299 -16.72 -12.07 12.02
N GLY A 300 -17.41 -10.93 12.10
CA GLY A 300 -18.84 -10.87 12.42
C GLY A 300 -19.65 -10.55 11.16
N ILE A 301 -20.85 -11.13 11.09
CA ILE A 301 -21.87 -10.86 10.08
C ILE A 301 -22.93 -9.99 10.75
N TYR A 302 -23.25 -8.86 10.13
CA TYR A 302 -24.18 -7.87 10.68
C TYR A 302 -25.30 -7.57 9.69
N ASP A 303 -26.50 -7.32 10.20
CA ASP A 303 -27.60 -6.79 9.40
C ASP A 303 -27.49 -5.28 9.20
N ASN A 304 -28.45 -4.72 8.44
CA ASN A 304 -28.58 -3.29 8.18
C ASN A 304 -28.83 -2.44 9.44
N ASN A 305 -29.21 -3.05 10.56
CA ASN A 305 -29.41 -2.38 11.85
C ASN A 305 -28.19 -2.50 12.78
N ASN A 306 -27.03 -2.94 12.25
CA ASN A 306 -25.82 -3.22 13.02
C ASN A 306 -25.98 -4.31 14.08
N LYS A 307 -26.97 -5.21 13.95
CA LYS A 307 -27.10 -6.36 14.85
C LYS A 307 -26.18 -7.48 14.39
N LEU A 308 -25.37 -8.00 15.31
CA LEU A 308 -24.57 -9.20 15.07
C LEU A 308 -25.50 -10.41 14.85
N LEU A 309 -25.39 -11.02 13.67
CA LEU A 309 -26.16 -12.20 13.25
C LEU A 309 -25.41 -13.49 13.54
N ASN A 310 -24.12 -13.53 13.20
CA ASN A 310 -23.27 -14.69 13.39
C ASN A 310 -21.78 -14.27 13.38
N THR A 311 -20.91 -15.16 13.83
CA THR A 311 -19.45 -15.02 13.71
C THR A 311 -18.89 -16.15 12.85
N PHE A 312 -17.81 -15.88 12.11
CA PHE A 312 -17.17 -16.89 11.29
C PHE A 312 -15.65 -16.71 11.18
N ARG A 313 -15.00 -17.79 10.74
CA ARG A 313 -13.63 -17.79 10.24
C ARG A 313 -13.64 -18.29 8.80
N TYR A 314 -12.81 -17.70 7.96
CA TYR A 314 -12.65 -18.15 6.58
C TYR A 314 -11.58 -19.25 6.51
N MET A 315 -11.86 -20.31 5.76
CA MET A 315 -11.01 -21.49 5.66
C MET A 315 -10.20 -21.46 4.36
N GLU A 316 -9.07 -22.16 4.33
CA GLU A 316 -8.17 -22.15 3.15
C GLU A 316 -8.84 -22.70 1.89
N ASP A 317 -9.77 -23.65 2.07
CA ASP A 317 -10.55 -24.30 1.01
C ASP A 317 -11.69 -23.45 0.45
N GLY A 318 -11.96 -22.26 1.02
CA GLY A 318 -13.04 -21.38 0.57
C GLY A 318 -14.29 -21.37 1.45
N SER A 319 -14.40 -22.28 2.40
CA SER A 319 -15.57 -22.37 3.28
C SER A 319 -15.55 -21.27 4.37
N PHE A 320 -16.74 -20.95 4.88
CA PHE A 320 -16.91 -20.13 6.07
C PHE A 320 -17.36 -21.03 7.21
N ASN A 321 -16.62 -21.08 8.31
CA ASN A 321 -16.97 -21.92 9.46
C ASN A 321 -17.37 -21.07 10.64
N ASN A 322 -18.33 -21.54 11.43
CA ASN A 322 -18.68 -20.95 12.72
C ASN A 322 -17.72 -21.44 13.84
N ALA A 323 -17.98 -21.06 15.09
CA ALA A 323 -17.13 -21.42 16.24
C ALA A 323 -17.10 -22.92 16.58
N TYR A 324 -17.98 -23.72 15.98
CA TYR A 324 -18.13 -25.17 16.18
C TYR A 324 -17.58 -25.99 15.01
N ASP A 325 -16.80 -25.36 14.12
CA ASP A 325 -16.31 -25.96 12.87
C ASP A 325 -17.41 -26.41 11.90
N GLU A 326 -18.62 -25.84 12.04
CA GLU A 326 -19.71 -26.09 11.09
C GLU A 326 -19.62 -25.07 9.95
N GLU A 327 -19.63 -25.58 8.71
CA GLU A 327 -19.70 -24.75 7.51
C GLU A 327 -21.04 -23.98 7.47
N ILE A 328 -20.96 -22.69 7.14
CA ILE A 328 -22.10 -21.80 6.99
C ILE A 328 -22.07 -21.12 5.63
N SER A 329 -23.25 -20.88 5.07
CA SER A 329 -23.43 -20.02 3.90
C SER A 329 -23.70 -18.58 4.33
N ILE A 330 -23.02 -17.62 3.72
CA ILE A 330 -23.28 -16.19 3.92
C ILE A 330 -23.95 -15.64 2.66
N GLU A 331 -25.21 -15.25 2.79
CA GLU A 331 -26.03 -14.73 1.70
C GLU A 331 -26.75 -13.46 2.12
N GLY A 332 -27.20 -12.68 1.14
CA GLY A 332 -27.98 -11.46 1.34
C GLY A 332 -27.12 -10.20 1.52
N ASP A 333 -27.83 -9.10 1.75
CA ASP A 333 -27.24 -7.78 1.99
C ASP A 333 -26.81 -7.69 3.46
N VAL A 334 -25.60 -8.21 3.72
CA VAL A 334 -24.99 -8.27 5.04
C VAL A 334 -23.67 -7.51 5.05
N PHE A 335 -23.29 -7.07 6.24
CA PHE A 335 -22.04 -6.39 6.49
C PHE A 335 -21.07 -7.26 7.27
N ILE A 336 -19.81 -7.23 6.86
CA ILE A 336 -18.71 -7.97 7.47
C ILE A 336 -17.77 -6.97 8.15
N THR A 337 -17.35 -7.26 9.37
CA THR A 337 -16.24 -6.57 10.04
C THR A 337 -15.55 -7.50 11.03
N LEU A 338 -14.44 -7.05 11.60
CA LEU A 338 -13.75 -7.79 12.65
C LEU A 338 -14.63 -7.87 13.90
N ILE A 339 -14.73 -9.05 14.49
CA ILE A 339 -15.46 -9.21 15.74
C ILE A 339 -14.68 -8.59 16.90
N SER A 340 -15.38 -7.86 17.78
CA SER A 340 -14.83 -7.40 19.06
C SER A 340 -15.27 -8.32 20.21
N PRO A 341 -14.39 -8.68 21.16
CA PRO A 341 -14.75 -9.46 22.34
C PRO A 341 -15.89 -8.86 23.16
N ILE A 342 -16.07 -7.54 23.14
CA ILE A 342 -17.15 -6.87 23.87
C ILE A 342 -18.55 -7.22 23.35
N GLU A 343 -18.64 -7.75 22.12
CA GLU A 343 -19.88 -8.17 21.47
C GLU A 343 -20.20 -9.65 21.71
N LEU A 344 -19.32 -10.38 22.40
CA LEU A 344 -19.40 -11.83 22.55
C LEU A 344 -19.50 -12.26 24.02
N GLU A 345 -20.23 -13.35 24.23
CA GLU A 345 -20.17 -14.10 25.47
C GLU A 345 -18.80 -14.75 25.66
N LYS A 346 -18.31 -14.83 26.91
CA LYS A 346 -17.00 -15.41 27.23
C LYS A 346 -16.83 -16.84 26.69
N SER A 347 -17.89 -17.64 26.75
CA SER A 347 -17.88 -19.02 26.27
C SER A 347 -17.67 -19.13 24.75
N LEU A 348 -18.15 -18.14 23.98
CA LEU A 348 -17.94 -18.09 22.53
C LEU A 348 -16.53 -17.61 22.19
N ILE A 349 -15.97 -16.68 22.98
CA ILE A 349 -14.57 -16.26 22.87
C ILE A 349 -13.64 -17.46 23.10
N GLU A 350 -13.90 -18.28 24.11
CA GLU A 350 -13.12 -19.50 24.38
C GLU A 350 -13.19 -20.50 23.22
N LYS A 351 -14.37 -20.73 22.64
CA LYS A 351 -14.53 -21.60 21.46
C LYS A 351 -13.68 -21.13 20.29
N TRP A 352 -13.72 -19.84 19.97
CA TRP A 352 -12.88 -19.31 18.90
C TRP A 352 -11.39 -19.42 19.20
N LYS A 353 -10.97 -19.17 20.45
CA LYS A 353 -9.58 -19.36 20.85
C LYS A 353 -9.12 -20.81 20.73
N ASN A 354 -9.97 -21.77 21.10
CA ASN A 354 -9.67 -23.20 20.97
C ASN A 354 -9.58 -23.59 19.50
N GLN A 355 -10.54 -23.19 18.66
CA GLN A 355 -10.49 -23.47 17.22
C GLN A 355 -9.22 -22.89 16.58
N LEU A 356 -8.85 -21.65 16.90
CA LEU A 356 -7.59 -21.07 16.40
C LEU A 356 -6.38 -21.89 16.84
N ALA A 357 -6.35 -22.39 18.08
CA ALA A 357 -5.28 -23.23 18.58
C ALA A 357 -5.24 -24.61 17.92
N ASP A 358 -6.39 -25.25 17.68
CA ASP A 358 -6.50 -26.57 17.06
C ASP A 358 -5.97 -26.59 15.61
N TYR A 359 -6.02 -25.44 14.92
CA TYR A 359 -5.47 -25.25 13.57
C TYR A 359 -4.10 -24.55 13.56
N ASP A 360 -3.43 -24.41 14.71
CA ASP A 360 -2.12 -23.74 14.86
C ASP A 360 -2.10 -22.30 14.31
N ILE A 361 -3.23 -21.58 14.43
CA ILE A 361 -3.40 -20.23 13.90
C ILE A 361 -2.96 -19.18 14.91
N ILE A 362 -1.89 -18.47 14.55
CA ILE A 362 -1.44 -17.28 15.27
C ILE A 362 -2.08 -16.03 14.66
N GLN A 363 -2.89 -15.32 15.43
CA GLN A 363 -3.51 -14.07 14.97
C GLN A 363 -2.46 -12.97 14.74
N PRO A 364 -2.66 -12.08 13.74
CA PRO A 364 -1.72 -10.98 13.44
C PRO A 364 -1.66 -9.93 14.56
N PHE A 365 -2.71 -9.84 15.38
CA PHE A 365 -2.77 -9.09 16.63
C PHE A 365 -3.73 -9.80 17.58
N LYS A 366 -3.65 -9.50 18.88
CA LYS A 366 -4.58 -10.05 19.88
C LYS A 366 -5.99 -9.49 19.63
N GLN A 367 -6.81 -10.26 18.91
CA GLN A 367 -8.19 -9.90 18.63
C GLN A 367 -9.11 -10.40 19.76
N LEU A 368 -8.88 -11.63 20.23
CA LEU A 368 -9.71 -12.28 21.23
C LEU A 368 -9.09 -12.15 22.63
N SER A 369 -9.87 -11.64 23.57
CA SER A 369 -9.49 -11.50 24.98
C SER A 369 -10.67 -11.83 25.88
N LEU A 370 -10.41 -12.47 27.03
CA LEU A 370 -11.42 -12.69 28.08
C LEU A 370 -11.45 -11.55 29.10
N GLU A 371 -10.52 -10.61 28.95
CA GLU A 371 -10.33 -9.45 29.81
C GLU A 371 -11.35 -8.38 29.43
N ASN A 372 -11.98 -7.82 30.45
CA ASN A 372 -12.88 -6.69 30.29
C ASN A 372 -12.08 -5.36 30.20
N LYS A 373 -12.77 -4.24 29.97
CA LYS A 373 -12.10 -2.94 29.80
C LYS A 373 -11.27 -2.53 31.03
N ASP A 374 -11.78 -2.74 32.24
CA ASP A 374 -11.08 -2.37 33.48
C ASP A 374 -9.82 -3.21 33.69
N ASP A 375 -9.89 -4.53 33.41
CA ASP A 375 -8.72 -5.43 33.45
C ASP A 375 -7.59 -4.92 32.53
N LEU A 376 -7.94 -4.42 31.34
CA LEU A 376 -6.99 -3.90 30.36
C LEU A 376 -6.37 -2.56 30.79
N ILE A 377 -7.17 -1.70 31.44
CA ILE A 377 -6.68 -0.43 31.99
C ILE A 377 -5.65 -0.69 33.09
N GLU A 378 -5.90 -1.64 33.99
CA GLU A 378 -4.99 -1.97 35.09
C GLU A 378 -3.63 -2.49 34.62
N LYS A 379 -3.57 -3.10 33.44
CA LYS A 379 -2.32 -3.59 32.82
C LYS A 379 -1.46 -2.49 32.23
N ILE A 380 -2.03 -1.33 31.92
CA ILE A 380 -1.28 -0.24 31.30
C ILE A 380 -0.53 0.52 32.42
N PRO A 381 0.80 0.57 32.39
CA PRO A 381 1.56 1.29 33.41
C PRO A 381 1.28 2.80 33.33
N LYS A 382 1.14 3.43 34.50
CA LYS A 382 0.94 4.88 34.61
C LYS A 382 2.18 5.68 34.23
N THR A 383 3.36 5.11 34.45
CA THR A 383 4.66 5.71 34.18
C THR A 383 5.37 4.85 33.15
N ILE A 384 5.84 5.46 32.07
CA ILE A 384 6.56 4.78 30.99
C ILE A 384 7.84 5.54 30.65
N THR A 385 8.76 4.87 29.95
CA THR A 385 9.90 5.58 29.38
C THR A 385 9.48 6.40 28.16
N VAL A 386 10.13 7.55 27.96
CA VAL A 386 9.97 8.37 26.76
C VAL A 386 10.28 7.57 25.49
N GLY A 387 11.24 6.63 25.57
CA GLY A 387 11.55 5.69 24.49
C GLY A 387 10.36 4.79 24.14
N ALA A 388 9.67 4.22 25.14
CA ALA A 388 8.47 3.42 24.93
C ALA A 388 7.35 4.25 24.29
N MET A 389 7.14 5.48 24.74
CA MET A 389 6.15 6.38 24.15
C MET A 389 6.46 6.71 22.67
N LYS A 390 7.72 7.06 22.36
CA LYS A 390 8.17 7.32 20.98
C LYS A 390 8.01 6.07 20.09
N SER A 391 8.29 4.89 20.63
CA SER A 391 8.12 3.61 19.94
C SER A 391 6.65 3.34 19.62
N LEU A 392 5.77 3.54 20.61
CA LEU A 392 4.32 3.42 20.45
C LEU A 392 3.79 4.39 19.38
N ALA A 393 4.18 5.67 19.47
CA ALA A 393 3.80 6.69 18.51
C ALA A 393 4.24 6.35 17.08
N SER A 394 5.48 5.86 16.93
CA SER A 394 6.00 5.40 15.64
C SER A 394 5.25 4.18 15.10
N LYS A 395 4.95 3.19 15.96
CA LYS A 395 4.26 1.95 15.59
C LYS A 395 2.84 2.22 15.09
N PHE A 396 2.08 3.08 15.76
CA PHE A 396 0.69 3.36 15.41
C PHE A 396 0.52 4.62 14.56
N SER A 397 1.61 5.23 14.10
CA SER A 397 1.60 6.48 13.34
C SER A 397 0.84 7.60 14.06
N MET A 398 1.03 7.70 15.38
CA MET A 398 0.41 8.75 16.17
C MET A 398 0.94 10.11 15.73
N GLU A 399 0.02 11.04 15.54
CA GLU A 399 0.36 12.44 15.40
C GLU A 399 0.81 13.00 16.74
N LYS A 400 1.57 14.09 16.69
CA LYS A 400 2.15 14.71 17.86
C LYS A 400 1.73 16.17 17.87
N ASN A 401 1.19 16.61 19.01
CA ASN A 401 0.93 18.02 19.26
C ASN A 401 2.09 18.64 20.05
N ASP A 402 2.82 19.54 19.40
CA ASP A 402 3.91 20.28 20.01
C ASP A 402 3.38 21.53 20.72
N GLY A 403 3.81 21.69 21.96
CA GLY A 403 3.49 22.84 22.80
C GLY A 403 4.56 23.93 22.77
N ASP A 404 4.27 24.99 23.51
CA ASP A 404 5.23 26.09 23.70
C ASP A 404 6.50 25.61 24.39
N GLY A 405 7.63 26.25 24.09
CA GLY A 405 8.91 25.94 24.73
C GLY A 405 9.51 24.57 24.37
N GLY A 406 8.98 23.89 23.34
CA GLY A 406 9.48 22.59 22.90
C GLY A 406 8.98 21.40 23.71
N PHE A 407 7.93 21.60 24.51
CA PHE A 407 7.19 20.52 25.16
C PHE A 407 6.34 19.75 24.15
N ILE A 408 6.07 18.48 24.44
CA ILE A 408 5.15 17.64 23.69
C ILE A 408 3.89 17.50 24.54
N TYR A 409 2.77 18.09 24.11
CA TYR A 409 1.53 18.09 24.88
C TYR A 409 0.80 16.75 24.83
N ASN A 410 0.75 16.14 23.65
CA ASN A 410 0.18 14.80 23.49
C ASN A 410 0.63 14.13 22.20
N TYR A 411 0.43 12.81 22.18
CA TYR A 411 0.36 12.00 20.99
C TYR A 411 -1.09 11.58 20.78
N PHE A 412 -1.55 11.57 19.53
CA PHE A 412 -2.93 11.17 19.25
C PHE A 412 -3.07 10.34 17.97
N ILE A 413 -4.09 9.48 17.96
CA ILE A 413 -4.61 8.84 16.75
C ILE A 413 -5.96 9.48 16.47
N HIS A 414 -6.15 9.99 15.26
CA HIS A 414 -7.46 10.38 14.73
C HIS A 414 -7.98 9.28 13.82
N ASP A 415 -9.10 8.68 14.20
CA ASP A 415 -9.85 7.79 13.33
C ASP A 415 -10.82 8.60 12.47
N THR A 416 -10.55 8.63 11.16
CA THR A 416 -11.34 9.39 10.18
C THR A 416 -12.69 8.76 9.87
N TYR A 417 -12.92 7.50 10.25
CA TYR A 417 -14.18 6.80 9.99
C TYR A 417 -15.26 7.16 11.02
N LYS A 418 -14.93 7.13 12.32
CA LYS A 418 -15.81 7.55 13.42
C LYS A 418 -15.63 9.00 13.86
N ASP A 419 -14.59 9.69 13.38
CA ASP A 419 -14.14 10.98 13.91
C ASP A 419 -13.79 10.89 15.42
N ALA A 420 -13.16 9.78 15.80
CA ALA A 420 -12.80 9.44 17.17
C ALA A 420 -11.30 9.62 17.42
N TYR A 421 -10.94 9.92 18.67
CA TYR A 421 -9.55 10.18 19.06
C TYR A 421 -9.08 9.30 20.20
N ILE A 422 -7.85 8.83 20.11
CA ILE A 422 -7.06 8.28 21.22
C ILE A 422 -5.98 9.30 21.52
N ILE A 423 -5.93 9.84 22.74
CA ILE A 423 -4.97 10.88 23.13
C ILE A 423 -4.15 10.37 24.32
N ILE A 424 -2.83 10.46 24.21
CA ILE A 424 -1.88 10.10 25.25
C ILE A 424 -1.10 11.37 25.63
N GLU A 425 -1.33 11.86 26.85
CA GLU A 425 -0.71 13.07 27.40
C GLU A 425 0.45 12.67 28.32
N PRO A 426 1.71 12.92 27.93
CA PRO A 426 2.85 12.82 28.85
C PRO A 426 2.93 14.04 29.78
N SER A 427 3.41 13.86 31.01
CA SER A 427 3.49 14.93 32.00
C SER A 427 4.65 15.92 31.81
N ASN A 428 5.78 15.48 31.25
CA ASN A 428 7.05 16.22 31.31
C ASN A 428 8.00 15.93 30.13
N VAL A 429 7.46 15.71 28.92
CA VAL A 429 8.27 15.37 27.75
C VAL A 429 8.51 16.59 26.86
N TYR A 430 9.75 16.78 26.44
CA TYR A 430 10.19 17.81 25.52
C TYR A 430 11.10 17.23 24.45
N TYR A 431 11.41 18.00 23.41
CA TYR A 431 12.22 17.53 22.27
C TYR A 431 13.58 16.91 22.65
N GLY A 432 14.18 17.38 23.76
CA GLY A 432 15.47 16.93 24.26
C GLY A 432 15.41 15.74 25.23
N SER A 433 14.22 15.22 25.58
CA SER A 433 14.10 14.12 26.53
C SER A 433 14.79 12.85 26.02
N SER A 434 15.61 12.26 26.90
CA SER A 434 16.30 10.99 26.68
C SER A 434 15.29 9.85 26.62
N ASN A 435 15.61 8.78 25.89
CA ASN A 435 14.73 7.63 25.80
C ASN A 435 14.55 6.89 27.14
N ASN A 436 15.46 7.07 28.08
CA ASN A 436 15.40 6.46 29.42
C ASN A 436 14.69 7.33 30.44
N ASP A 437 14.31 8.57 30.10
CA ASP A 437 13.54 9.42 31.00
C ASP A 437 12.16 8.80 31.21
N GLU A 438 11.64 8.92 32.43
CA GLU A 438 10.30 8.46 32.78
C GLU A 438 9.30 9.60 32.68
N THR A 439 8.10 9.28 32.24
CA THR A 439 6.97 10.21 32.16
C THR A 439 5.69 9.50 32.57
N ASP A 440 4.84 10.22 33.31
CA ASP A 440 3.49 9.75 33.58
C ASP A 440 2.62 10.00 32.36
N ILE A 441 1.78 9.03 32.01
CA ILE A 441 0.86 9.13 30.89
C ILE A 441 -0.59 9.18 31.36
N LYS A 442 -1.38 10.01 30.69
CA LYS A 442 -2.84 10.01 30.80
C LYS A 442 -3.45 9.69 29.44
N ILE A 443 -4.30 8.68 29.40
CA ILE A 443 -5.06 8.29 28.21
C ILE A 443 -6.43 8.97 28.26
N LYS A 444 -6.82 9.59 27.16
CA LYS A 444 -8.14 10.21 26.96
C LYS A 444 -8.71 9.76 25.62
N PHE A 445 -10.03 9.82 25.53
CA PHE A 445 -10.77 9.58 24.30
C PHE A 445 -11.71 10.75 24.01
N GLU A 446 -11.90 11.03 22.73
CA GLU A 446 -12.91 11.98 22.25
C GLU A 446 -13.73 11.30 21.15
N ASN A 447 -15.06 11.48 21.17
CA ASN A 447 -16.02 10.86 20.24
C ASN A 447 -15.88 9.32 20.10
N ALA A 448 -15.33 8.64 21.11
CA ALA A 448 -15.16 7.19 21.11
C ALA A 448 -16.36 6.50 21.78
N ASP A 449 -16.80 5.38 21.20
CA ASP A 449 -17.76 4.49 21.84
C ASP A 449 -17.05 3.37 22.62
N GLU A 450 -17.83 2.56 23.33
CA GLU A 450 -17.32 1.51 24.21
C GLU A 450 -16.45 0.48 23.46
N ARG A 451 -16.81 0.14 22.21
CA ARG A 451 -16.03 -0.76 21.36
C ARG A 451 -14.69 -0.14 20.99
N PHE A 452 -14.67 1.14 20.62
CA PHE A 452 -13.45 1.85 20.26
C PHE A 452 -12.50 1.96 21.46
N GLU A 453 -13.01 2.36 22.63
CA GLU A 453 -12.23 2.40 23.87
C GLU A 453 -11.66 1.02 24.24
N TYR A 454 -12.49 -0.03 24.19
CA TYR A 454 -12.05 -1.39 24.47
C TYR A 454 -10.90 -1.82 23.55
N GLY A 455 -11.06 -1.63 22.24
CA GLY A 455 -10.04 -2.01 21.27
C GLY A 455 -8.76 -1.20 21.42
N ALA A 456 -8.87 0.08 21.77
CA ALA A 456 -7.73 0.92 22.08
C ALA A 456 -6.99 0.45 23.33
N TYR A 457 -7.70 0.15 24.43
CA TYR A 457 -7.07 -0.37 25.65
C TYR A 457 -6.43 -1.74 25.43
N LEU A 458 -7.08 -2.62 24.66
CA LEU A 458 -6.49 -3.91 24.29
C LEU A 458 -5.18 -3.71 23.51
N MET A 459 -5.20 -2.83 22.51
CA MET A 459 -4.00 -2.46 21.76
C MET A 459 -2.92 -1.87 22.65
N LEU A 460 -3.23 -0.91 23.52
CA LEU A 460 -2.25 -0.24 24.39
C LEU A 460 -1.64 -1.21 25.41
N SER A 461 -2.45 -2.07 26.03
CA SER A 461 -2.00 -3.08 27.01
C SER A 461 -0.97 -4.08 26.45
N GLU A 462 -1.01 -4.35 25.14
CA GLU A 462 -0.06 -5.26 24.48
C GLU A 462 1.25 -4.56 24.07
N ASN A 463 1.25 -3.23 23.99
CA ASN A 463 2.33 -2.43 23.41
C ASN A 463 3.03 -1.50 24.40
N ILE A 464 2.42 -1.25 25.55
CA ILE A 464 3.00 -0.51 26.67
C ILE A 464 3.31 -1.52 27.76
N LYS A 465 4.59 -1.73 28.07
CA LYS A 465 5.08 -2.65 29.09
C LYS A 465 6.06 -1.97 30.02
#